data_AF-A0A8H3IGP3-F1
#
_entry.id   AF-A0A8H3IGP3-F1
#
_cell.length_a   1.000
_cell.length_b   1.000
_cell.length_c   1.000
_cell.angle_alpha   90.00
_cell.angle_beta   90.00
_cell.angle_gamma   90.00
#
_symmetry.space_group_name_H-M   'P 1'
#
loop_
_entity.id
_entity.type
_entity.pdbx_description
1 polymer ?
#
loop_
_entity_poly.entity_id
_entity_poly.type
_entity_poly.pdbx_seq_one_letter_code
_entity_poly.pdbx_strand_id
1 'polypeptide(L)'
;MGLIAYLMITSFYVVSSALKDQNPEQNSLTETSKTDEDAGGWCGLPFHPTCFEIFKKVSLLRLRSIDVQGFWSWRLLDDVNRFFEELPRELALTNGQGGMWHHEPGCEYLAANSVKVPGLPALLKAAETGSASKCIFPVPKDGKASDRDPFANFLAEIQFMIIDYLPAKDIASLRLCTRAVRQLPSILFRRLLLEEMPWMWEVKDMDVAKVDWHSFYFTVKFCRPDLKVLRNRKRVWKDVDEIVRRIEQLRSRGKIGS
;
A
#
# COMPACT_ATOMS: atom_id res chain seq x y z
N MET A 1 -11.98 18.73 -23.26
CA MET A 1 -11.53 19.49 -22.07
C MET A 1 -12.11 18.91 -20.75
N GLY A 2 -12.43 17.61 -20.66
CA GLY A 2 -13.31 17.11 -19.59
C GLY A 2 -13.01 15.71 -19.04
N LEU A 3 -11.74 15.29 -19.03
CA LEU A 3 -11.36 13.95 -18.54
C LEU A 3 -10.23 13.96 -17.50
N ILE A 4 -9.56 15.10 -17.30
CA ILE A 4 -8.45 15.25 -16.35
C ILE A 4 -8.89 14.99 -14.90
N ALA A 5 -10.19 15.18 -14.62
CA ALA A 5 -10.84 14.98 -13.34
C ALA A 5 -10.92 13.52 -12.83
N TYR A 6 -10.83 12.51 -13.70
CA TYR A 6 -11.53 11.23 -13.43
C TYR A 6 -10.87 10.28 -12.40
N LEU A 7 -9.58 10.46 -12.08
CA LEU A 7 -8.88 9.61 -11.10
C LEU A 7 -8.91 10.13 -9.67
N MET A 8 -9.35 11.38 -9.51
CA MET A 8 -9.34 12.10 -8.23
C MET A 8 -10.74 12.55 -7.84
N ILE A 9 -11.60 12.71 -8.84
CA ILE A 9 -13.04 12.85 -8.63
C ILE A 9 -13.69 11.56 -8.10
N THR A 10 -13.11 10.38 -8.28
CA THR A 10 -13.63 9.13 -7.69
C THR A 10 -13.70 9.17 -6.16
N SER A 11 -12.83 9.93 -5.50
CA SER A 11 -13.03 10.25 -4.07
C SER A 11 -13.96 11.45 -3.89
N PHE A 12 -13.88 12.52 -4.69
CA PHE A 12 -14.74 13.71 -4.52
C PHE A 12 -16.24 13.49 -4.79
N TYR A 13 -16.68 12.72 -5.79
CA TYR A 13 -18.11 12.58 -6.10
C TYR A 13 -18.80 11.59 -5.15
N VAL A 14 -18.13 10.50 -4.77
CA VAL A 14 -18.65 9.57 -3.76
C VAL A 14 -18.71 10.24 -2.39
N VAL A 15 -17.70 11.06 -2.05
CA VAL A 15 -17.70 11.90 -0.86
C VAL A 15 -18.80 12.97 -0.98
N SER A 16 -18.95 13.68 -2.10
CA SER A 16 -20.02 14.70 -2.27
C SER A 16 -21.45 14.15 -2.19
N SER A 17 -21.71 12.94 -2.70
CA SER A 17 -23.03 12.30 -2.57
C SER A 17 -23.28 11.71 -1.18
N ALA A 18 -22.25 11.19 -0.51
CA ALA A 18 -22.35 10.63 0.84
C ALA A 18 -22.28 11.69 1.96
N LEU A 19 -21.68 12.85 1.69
CA LEU A 19 -21.52 13.95 2.65
C LEU A 19 -22.72 14.89 2.73
N LYS A 20 -23.75 14.73 1.91
CA LYS A 20 -25.03 15.42 2.14
C LYS A 20 -25.63 15.06 3.51
N ASP A 21 -25.21 13.94 4.09
CA ASP A 21 -25.72 13.41 5.35
C ASP A 21 -24.72 13.47 6.53
N GLN A 22 -23.52 14.04 6.40
CA GLN A 22 -22.52 14.05 7.49
C GLN A 22 -21.74 15.37 7.69
N ASN A 23 -21.44 15.63 8.97
CA ASN A 23 -20.90 16.86 9.57
C ASN A 23 -19.68 17.47 8.82
N PRO A 24 -19.69 18.78 8.47
CA PRO A 24 -18.68 19.43 7.62
C PRO A 24 -17.24 19.48 8.17
N GLU A 25 -17.03 19.34 9.48
CA GLU A 25 -15.71 19.58 10.09
C GLU A 25 -14.64 18.53 9.75
N GLN A 26 -15.00 17.37 9.19
CA GLN A 26 -14.04 16.33 8.81
C GLN A 26 -13.44 16.49 7.40
N ASN A 27 -13.94 17.42 6.58
CA ASN A 27 -13.73 17.44 5.13
C ASN A 27 -13.08 18.74 4.60
N SER A 28 -12.04 19.23 5.25
CA SER A 28 -11.29 20.41 4.79
C SER A 28 -10.58 20.15 3.44
N LEU A 29 -11.32 20.36 2.35
CA LEU A 29 -10.85 20.34 0.97
C LEU A 29 -10.48 21.78 0.58
N THR A 30 -9.18 22.07 0.48
CA THR A 30 -8.70 23.29 -0.18
C THR A 30 -8.02 22.88 -1.47
N GLU A 31 -8.70 23.11 -2.60
CA GLU A 31 -8.09 23.00 -3.92
C GLU A 31 -7.01 24.08 -4.04
N THR A 32 -5.77 23.67 -4.32
CA THR A 32 -4.69 24.60 -4.62
C THR A 32 -4.53 24.65 -6.14
N SER A 33 -5.13 25.65 -6.77
CA SER A 33 -4.87 26.00 -8.17
C SER A 33 -3.73 27.03 -8.22
N LYS A 34 -2.79 26.83 -9.14
CA LYS A 34 -1.87 27.88 -9.61
C LYS A 34 -2.27 28.24 -11.03
N THR A 35 -2.38 29.54 -11.29
CA THR A 35 -2.57 30.10 -12.62
C THR A 35 -1.21 30.29 -13.27
N ASP A 36 -0.92 29.53 -14.33
CA ASP A 36 0.11 29.90 -15.29
C ASP A 36 -0.57 30.73 -16.38
N GLU A 37 -0.17 32.00 -16.54
CA GLU A 37 -0.77 32.95 -17.48
C GLU A 37 -0.40 32.65 -18.95
N ASP A 38 0.60 31.81 -19.20
CA ASP A 38 1.14 31.52 -20.54
C ASP A 38 0.52 30.29 -21.24
N ALA A 39 -0.31 29.52 -20.54
CA ALA A 39 -1.08 28.42 -21.13
C ALA A 39 -2.55 28.83 -21.10
N GLY A 40 -3.16 29.11 -22.28
CA GLY A 40 -4.55 29.54 -22.44
C GLY A 40 -5.62 28.52 -22.00
N GLY A 41 -5.59 28.12 -20.73
CA GLY A 41 -6.49 27.17 -20.08
C GLY A 41 -5.88 26.67 -18.77
N TRP A 42 -6.72 26.54 -17.74
CA TRP A 42 -6.39 25.99 -16.43
C TRP A 42 -5.79 24.58 -16.56
N CYS A 43 -4.48 24.51 -16.70
CA CYS A 43 -3.72 23.27 -16.70
C CYS A 43 -3.42 22.91 -15.24
N GLY A 44 -4.46 22.59 -14.47
CA GLY A 44 -4.31 22.00 -13.15
C GLY A 44 -4.30 20.49 -13.27
N LEU A 45 -3.38 19.81 -12.58
CA LEU A 45 -3.54 18.38 -12.34
C LEU A 45 -4.42 18.23 -11.09
N PRO A 46 -5.65 17.68 -11.18
CA PRO A 46 -6.56 17.56 -10.06
C PRO A 46 -6.00 16.51 -9.10
N PHE A 47 -5.18 17.03 -8.22
CA PHE A 47 -4.46 16.53 -7.06
C PHE A 47 -5.26 16.43 -5.74
N HIS A 48 -6.18 15.51 -5.45
CA HIS A 48 -6.73 15.44 -4.07
C HIS A 48 -5.57 15.33 -3.06
N PRO A 49 -5.51 16.19 -2.02
CA PRO A 49 -4.34 16.26 -1.13
C PRO A 49 -3.93 14.92 -0.51
N THR A 50 -4.89 14.05 -0.16
CA THR A 50 -4.57 12.75 0.45
C THR A 50 -3.89 11.78 -0.52
N CYS A 51 -4.23 11.85 -1.81
CA CYS A 51 -3.54 11.07 -2.82
C CYS A 51 -2.15 11.66 -3.08
N PHE A 52 -1.98 12.98 -2.98
CA PHE A 52 -0.65 13.63 -3.06
C PHE A 52 0.28 13.16 -1.96
N GLU A 53 -0.24 13.00 -0.73
CA GLU A 53 0.53 12.40 0.36
C GLU A 53 1.04 11.01 0.00
N ILE A 54 0.20 10.17 -0.61
CA ILE A 54 0.61 8.83 -1.06
C ILE A 54 1.68 8.92 -2.16
N PHE A 55 1.52 9.83 -3.12
CA PHE A 55 2.56 10.11 -4.11
C PHE A 55 3.90 10.46 -3.47
N LYS A 56 3.91 11.37 -2.49
CA LYS A 56 5.15 11.71 -1.76
C LYS A 56 5.78 10.47 -1.12
N LYS A 57 4.98 9.61 -0.49
CA LYS A 57 5.47 8.37 0.16
C LYS A 57 6.06 7.38 -0.85
N VAL A 58 5.37 7.14 -1.98
CA VAL A 58 5.83 6.24 -3.04
C VAL A 58 7.08 6.80 -3.74
N SER A 59 7.07 8.09 -4.08
CA SER A 59 8.20 8.78 -4.71
C SER A 59 9.44 8.70 -3.81
N LEU A 60 9.31 8.99 -2.52
CA LEU A 60 10.42 8.84 -1.56
C LEU A 60 10.91 7.39 -1.45
N LEU A 61 10.00 6.41 -1.51
CA LEU A 61 10.35 5.00 -1.43
C LEU A 61 11.19 4.54 -2.63
N ARG A 62 10.78 4.92 -3.85
CA ARG A 62 11.40 4.45 -5.10
C ARG A 62 12.55 5.33 -5.56
N LEU A 63 12.29 6.65 -5.63
CA LEU A 63 13.18 7.64 -6.24
C LEU A 63 14.11 8.31 -5.23
N ARG A 64 13.88 8.11 -3.92
CA ARG A 64 14.58 8.81 -2.81
C ARG A 64 14.37 10.33 -2.80
N SER A 65 13.52 10.85 -3.66
CA SER A 65 13.13 12.25 -3.76
C SER A 65 11.63 12.36 -4.04
N ILE A 66 11.04 13.54 -3.79
CA ILE A 66 9.66 13.82 -4.19
C ILE A 66 9.70 14.43 -5.60
N ASP A 67 9.41 13.61 -6.61
CA ASP A 67 9.63 13.95 -8.01
C ASP A 67 8.39 14.62 -8.64
N VAL A 68 8.09 15.84 -8.19
CA VAL A 68 6.95 16.61 -8.71
C VAL A 68 7.14 16.94 -10.20
N GLN A 69 8.38 17.17 -10.64
CA GLN A 69 8.70 17.50 -12.02
C GLN A 69 8.54 16.29 -12.94
N GLY A 70 9.01 15.12 -12.53
CA GLY A 70 8.77 13.87 -13.24
C GLY A 70 7.29 13.54 -13.34
N PHE A 71 6.53 13.81 -12.27
CA PHE A 71 5.07 13.63 -12.27
C PHE A 71 4.37 14.56 -13.25
N TRP A 72 4.76 15.84 -13.29
CA TRP A 72 4.24 16.80 -14.27
C TRP A 72 4.60 16.42 -15.71
N SER A 73 5.87 16.04 -15.93
CA SER A 73 6.37 15.66 -17.25
C SER A 73 5.72 14.39 -17.76
N TRP A 74 5.53 13.39 -16.88
CA TRP A 74 4.76 12.19 -17.20
C TRP A 74 3.32 12.54 -17.58
N ARG A 75 2.65 13.45 -16.87
CA ARG A 75 1.32 13.91 -17.25
C ARG A 75 1.29 14.54 -18.64
N LEU A 76 2.29 15.35 -19.00
CA LEU A 76 2.34 16.02 -20.30
C LEU A 76 2.66 15.07 -21.46
N LEU A 77 3.48 14.04 -21.21
CA LEU A 77 4.00 13.14 -22.24
C LEU A 77 3.18 11.86 -22.41
N ASP A 78 2.54 11.37 -21.35
CA ASP A 78 1.67 10.21 -21.43
C ASP A 78 0.30 10.64 -21.99
N ASP A 79 -0.24 9.87 -22.93
CA ASP A 79 -1.59 10.12 -23.43
C ASP A 79 -2.56 9.91 -22.26
N VAL A 80 -3.18 11.00 -21.82
CA VAL A 80 -4.10 11.00 -20.68
C VAL A 80 -5.23 10.00 -20.87
N ASN A 81 -5.63 9.72 -22.11
CA ASN A 81 -6.67 8.73 -22.39
C ASN A 81 -6.14 7.31 -22.16
N ARG A 82 -4.91 7.03 -22.62
CA ARG A 82 -4.20 5.77 -22.35
C ARG A 82 -4.00 5.53 -20.85
N PHE A 83 -3.74 6.60 -20.09
CA PHE A 83 -3.65 6.53 -18.63
C PHE A 83 -4.94 6.04 -17.96
N PHE A 84 -6.12 6.42 -18.45
CA PHE A 84 -7.39 5.95 -17.89
C PHE A 84 -7.71 4.49 -18.23
N GLU A 85 -7.21 3.98 -19.35
CA GLU A 85 -7.51 2.63 -19.84
C GLU A 85 -6.49 1.58 -19.36
N GLU A 86 -5.22 1.96 -19.16
CA GLU A 86 -4.13 1.02 -18.88
C GLU A 86 -3.69 0.92 -17.41
N LEU A 87 -4.19 1.79 -16.52
CA LEU A 87 -3.94 1.62 -15.09
C LEU A 87 -4.71 0.39 -14.56
N PRO A 88 -4.11 -0.42 -13.66
CA PRO A 88 -4.79 -1.55 -13.04
C PRO A 88 -5.90 -1.06 -12.09
N ARG A 89 -7.10 -0.82 -12.63
CA ARG A 89 -8.26 -0.37 -11.85
C ARG A 89 -8.88 -1.52 -11.07
N GLU A 90 -9.30 -1.23 -9.84
CA GLU A 90 -10.10 -2.16 -9.05
C GLU A 90 -11.47 -2.32 -9.72
N LEU A 91 -11.95 -3.56 -9.88
CA LEU A 91 -13.20 -3.88 -10.59
C LEU A 91 -14.41 -3.08 -10.08
N ALA A 92 -14.44 -2.77 -8.77
CA ALA A 92 -15.47 -1.93 -8.16
C ALA A 92 -15.57 -0.53 -8.78
N LEU A 93 -14.45 0.05 -9.24
CA LEU A 93 -14.45 1.32 -9.96
C LEU A 93 -15.01 1.16 -11.36
N THR A 94 -14.68 0.07 -12.05
CA THR A 94 -15.19 -0.22 -13.40
C THR A 94 -16.69 -0.51 -13.39
N ASN A 95 -17.19 -1.22 -12.39
CA ASN A 95 -18.62 -1.51 -12.25
C ASN A 95 -19.43 -0.25 -11.91
N GLY A 96 -18.85 0.65 -11.11
CA GLY A 96 -19.49 1.92 -10.76
C GLY A 96 -19.42 3.00 -11.85
N GLN A 97 -18.66 2.78 -12.93
CA GLN A 97 -18.48 3.72 -14.03
C GLN A 97 -19.69 3.73 -14.98
N GLY A 98 -20.38 4.86 -15.05
CA GLY A 98 -21.51 5.12 -15.95
C GLY A 98 -21.80 6.62 -16.08
N GLY A 99 -22.97 6.98 -16.62
CA GLY A 99 -23.42 8.39 -16.69
C GLY A 99 -23.62 9.03 -15.30
N MET A 100 -23.88 8.20 -14.28
CA MET A 100 -23.79 8.53 -12.86
C MET A 100 -23.02 7.42 -12.13
N TRP A 101 -22.36 7.78 -11.03
CA TRP A 101 -21.71 6.80 -10.16
C TRP A 101 -22.74 5.98 -9.40
N HIS A 102 -22.69 4.67 -9.57
CA HIS A 102 -23.52 3.74 -8.81
C HIS A 102 -22.75 3.23 -7.59
N HIS A 103 -23.34 3.35 -6.40
CA HIS A 103 -22.78 2.78 -5.19
C HIS A 103 -23.23 1.32 -5.04
N GLU A 104 -22.29 0.39 -5.17
CA GLU A 104 -22.52 -1.02 -4.82
C GLU A 104 -22.22 -1.27 -3.34
N PRO A 105 -23.11 -1.94 -2.58
CA PRO A 105 -22.81 -2.36 -1.22
C PRO A 105 -21.49 -3.12 -1.12
N GLY A 106 -20.64 -2.76 -0.15
CA GLY A 106 -19.28 -3.30 0.01
C GLY A 106 -18.18 -2.50 -0.71
N CYS A 107 -18.55 -1.48 -1.51
CA CYS A 107 -17.63 -0.57 -2.17
C CYS A 107 -17.43 0.76 -1.43
N GLU A 108 -17.95 0.89 -0.20
CA GLU A 108 -17.86 2.13 0.59
C GLU A 108 -16.41 2.57 0.84
N TYR A 109 -15.47 1.61 0.80
CA TYR A 109 -14.05 1.89 0.96
C TYR A 109 -13.52 2.85 -0.11
N LEU A 110 -14.10 2.91 -1.32
CA LEU A 110 -13.67 3.84 -2.37
C LEU A 110 -13.75 5.32 -1.93
N ALA A 111 -14.70 5.64 -1.05
CA ALA A 111 -14.91 6.98 -0.49
C ALA A 111 -14.02 7.29 0.71
N ALA A 112 -13.38 6.29 1.31
CA ALA A 112 -12.66 6.45 2.57
C ALA A 112 -11.38 7.28 2.41
N ASN A 113 -11.06 8.14 3.38
CA ASN A 113 -9.85 8.95 3.33
C ASN A 113 -8.57 8.09 3.37
N SER A 114 -7.82 8.04 2.27
CA SER A 114 -6.66 7.14 2.16
C SER A 114 -5.51 7.42 3.15
N VAL A 115 -5.47 8.59 3.81
CA VAL A 115 -4.41 8.95 4.77
C VAL A 115 -4.91 8.82 6.21
N LYS A 116 -6.08 9.36 6.54
CA LYS A 116 -6.63 9.31 7.89
C LYS A 116 -7.35 7.99 8.12
N VAL A 117 -6.67 7.03 8.76
CA VAL A 117 -7.24 5.70 9.11
C VAL A 117 -7.69 5.69 10.56
N PRO A 118 -9.00 5.79 10.85
CA PRO A 118 -9.51 5.64 12.21
C PRO A 118 -9.14 4.26 12.77
N GLY A 119 -8.72 4.21 14.03
CA GLY A 119 -8.34 2.96 14.70
C GLY A 119 -6.93 2.45 14.36
N LEU A 120 -6.23 3.00 13.37
CA LEU A 120 -4.82 2.64 13.11
C LEU A 120 -3.91 2.95 14.30
N PRO A 121 -3.98 4.12 14.96
CA PRO A 121 -3.14 4.39 16.13
C PRO A 121 -3.36 3.39 17.27
N ALA A 122 -4.61 2.99 17.50
CA ALA A 122 -4.95 1.98 18.51
C ALA A 122 -4.39 0.61 18.14
N LEU A 123 -4.45 0.24 16.85
CA LEU A 123 -3.88 -1.00 16.33
C LEU A 123 -2.35 -1.03 16.47
N LEU A 124 -1.67 0.06 16.13
CA LEU A 124 -0.21 0.19 16.28
C LEU A 124 0.19 0.08 17.75
N LYS A 125 -0.51 0.78 18.65
CA LYS A 125 -0.27 0.71 20.10
C LYS A 125 -0.52 -0.69 20.66
N ALA A 126 -1.57 -1.38 20.21
CA ALA A 126 -1.85 -2.75 20.63
C ALA A 126 -0.70 -3.70 20.25
N ALA A 127 -0.07 -3.48 19.08
CA ALA A 127 1.06 -4.28 18.63
C ALA A 127 2.32 -4.10 19.50
N GLU A 128 2.52 -2.91 20.08
CA GLU A 128 3.63 -2.62 21.01
C GLU A 128 3.39 -3.20 22.42
N THR A 129 2.14 -3.44 22.79
CA THR A 129 1.79 -4.03 24.10
C THR A 129 1.76 -5.56 24.10
N GLY A 130 1.84 -6.18 22.93
CA GLY A 130 1.90 -7.63 22.81
C GLY A 130 3.21 -8.16 23.41
N SER A 131 3.10 -9.08 24.37
CA SER A 131 4.29 -9.80 24.86
C SER A 131 4.91 -10.53 23.68
N ALA A 132 6.11 -10.11 23.27
CA ALA A 132 6.86 -10.73 22.18
C ALA A 132 7.06 -12.22 22.50
N SER A 133 6.22 -13.08 21.95
CA SER A 133 6.29 -14.51 22.23
C SER A 133 7.60 -15.06 21.67
N LYS A 134 8.41 -15.69 22.55
CA LYS A 134 9.70 -16.29 22.16
C LYS A 134 9.55 -17.43 21.14
N CYS A 135 8.39 -18.08 21.13
CA CYS A 135 8.06 -19.14 20.18
C CYS A 135 6.79 -18.75 19.42
N ILE A 136 6.93 -18.64 18.10
CA ILE A 136 5.89 -18.16 17.20
C ILE A 136 4.92 -19.28 16.81
N PHE A 137 5.42 -20.51 16.77
CA PHE A 137 4.64 -21.67 16.38
C PHE A 137 4.72 -22.77 17.44
N PRO A 138 3.62 -23.50 17.70
CA PRO A 138 3.63 -24.63 18.61
C PRO A 138 4.71 -25.62 18.18
N VAL A 139 5.62 -25.97 19.09
CA VAL A 139 6.57 -27.07 18.87
C VAL A 139 5.75 -28.37 18.95
N PRO A 140 5.67 -29.18 17.88
CA PRO A 140 4.99 -30.47 17.98
C PRO A 140 5.72 -31.34 18.99
N LYS A 141 4.99 -31.88 19.97
CA LYS A 141 5.58 -32.69 21.06
C LYS A 141 6.06 -34.06 20.60
N ASP A 142 5.66 -34.51 19.41
CA ASP A 142 5.84 -35.90 18.99
C ASP A 142 6.52 -36.08 17.63
N GLY A 143 7.42 -37.06 17.61
CA GLY A 143 7.98 -37.70 16.42
C GLY A 143 9.49 -37.56 16.34
N LYS A 144 10.21 -38.68 16.54
CA LYS A 144 11.65 -38.82 16.24
C LYS A 144 11.99 -38.03 14.99
N ALA A 145 13.01 -37.18 15.06
CA ALA A 145 13.51 -36.46 13.89
C ALA A 145 13.71 -37.51 12.78
N SER A 146 13.11 -37.26 11.62
CA SER A 146 13.53 -37.97 10.42
C SER A 146 15.00 -37.60 10.26
N ASP A 147 15.88 -38.56 10.53
CA ASP A 147 17.35 -38.48 10.41
C ASP A 147 17.83 -38.08 9.00
N ARG A 148 16.89 -37.87 8.07
CA ARG A 148 17.11 -37.52 6.66
C ARG A 148 16.64 -36.12 6.27
N ASP A 149 16.47 -35.17 7.20
CA ASP A 149 16.15 -33.79 6.82
C ASP A 149 17.44 -33.04 6.42
N PRO A 150 17.72 -32.82 5.12
CA PRO A 150 18.96 -32.17 4.70
C PRO A 150 19.02 -30.70 5.15
N PHE A 151 17.88 -30.05 5.37
CA PHE A 151 17.84 -28.67 5.86
C PHE A 151 18.25 -28.57 7.33
N ALA A 152 18.05 -29.62 8.11
CA ALA A 152 18.48 -29.67 9.51
C ALA A 152 20.02 -29.69 9.65
N ASN A 153 20.74 -30.06 8.59
CA ASN A 153 22.21 -30.10 8.56
C ASN A 153 22.84 -28.73 8.28
N PHE A 154 22.06 -27.73 7.86
CA PHE A 154 22.58 -26.37 7.67
C PHE A 154 22.70 -25.65 9.01
N LEU A 155 23.73 -24.80 9.14
CA LEU A 155 23.80 -23.83 10.23
C LEU A 155 22.61 -22.87 10.17
N ALA A 156 22.20 -22.37 11.34
CA ALA A 156 21.05 -21.48 11.47
C ALA A 156 21.21 -20.22 10.60
N GLU A 157 22.43 -19.68 10.44
CA GLU A 157 22.63 -18.49 9.58
C GLU A 157 22.27 -18.77 8.12
N ILE A 158 22.67 -19.92 7.58
CA ILE A 158 22.37 -20.28 6.19
C ILE A 158 20.86 -20.46 5.98
N GLN A 159 20.19 -21.07 6.96
CA GLN A 159 18.73 -21.20 6.93
C GLN A 159 18.06 -19.83 6.95
N PHE A 160 18.53 -18.90 7.80
CA PHE A 160 18.00 -17.54 7.84
C PHE A 160 18.25 -16.77 6.56
N MET A 161 19.44 -16.89 5.94
CA MET A 161 19.69 -16.28 4.64
C MET A 161 18.71 -16.79 3.58
N ILE A 162 18.51 -18.11 3.49
CA ILE A 162 17.54 -18.69 2.55
C ILE A 162 16.14 -18.11 2.79
N ILE A 163 15.69 -18.12 4.05
CA ILE A 163 14.36 -17.58 4.43
C ILE A 163 14.24 -16.09 4.11
N ASP A 164 15.32 -15.31 4.23
CA ASP A 164 15.30 -13.87 3.99
C ASP A 164 15.05 -13.53 2.51
N TYR A 165 15.46 -14.38 1.58
CA TYR A 165 15.19 -14.21 0.14
C TYR A 165 13.81 -14.72 -0.30
N LEU A 166 13.06 -15.42 0.56
CA LEU A 166 11.79 -16.04 0.18
C LEU A 166 10.58 -15.14 0.49
N PRO A 167 9.55 -15.14 -0.39
CA PRO A 167 8.26 -14.53 -0.08
C PRO A 167 7.47 -15.37 0.94
N ALA A 168 6.47 -14.78 1.58
CA ALA A 168 5.70 -15.44 2.66
C ALA A 168 5.08 -16.79 2.26
N LYS A 169 4.64 -16.91 0.99
CA LYS A 169 4.06 -18.15 0.45
C LYS A 169 5.08 -19.29 0.44
N ASP A 170 6.29 -19.02 -0.04
CA ASP A 170 7.34 -20.03 -0.18
C ASP A 170 7.90 -20.39 1.21
N ILE A 171 7.98 -19.43 2.12
CA ILE A 171 8.28 -19.69 3.54
C ILE A 171 7.25 -20.64 4.15
N ALA A 172 5.95 -20.41 3.91
CA ALA A 172 4.89 -21.28 4.40
C ALA A 172 5.00 -22.70 3.83
N SER A 173 5.28 -22.84 2.53
CA SER A 173 5.55 -24.14 1.90
C SER A 173 6.78 -24.82 2.49
N LEU A 174 7.89 -24.09 2.68
CA LEU A 174 9.13 -24.63 3.24
C LEU A 174 8.92 -25.15 4.67
N ARG A 175 8.09 -24.47 5.47
CA ARG A 175 7.71 -24.90 6.83
C ARG A 175 6.93 -26.21 6.88
N LEU A 176 6.23 -26.56 5.80
CA LEU A 176 5.55 -27.85 5.66
C LEU A 176 6.52 -28.96 5.24
N CYS A 177 7.57 -28.61 4.49
CA CYS A 177 8.54 -29.56 3.92
C CYS A 177 9.67 -29.95 4.89
N THR A 178 10.15 -29.02 5.72
CA THR A 178 11.27 -29.27 6.66
C THR A 178 10.95 -28.80 8.07
N ARG A 179 11.49 -29.51 9.06
CA ARG A 179 11.34 -29.13 10.47
C ARG A 179 12.31 -28.02 10.86
N ALA A 180 13.42 -27.87 10.14
CA ALA A 180 14.49 -26.92 10.43
C ALA A 180 13.98 -25.47 10.47
N VAL A 181 13.03 -25.12 9.61
CA VAL A 181 12.50 -23.76 9.49
C VAL A 181 11.15 -23.55 10.19
N ARG A 182 10.72 -24.48 11.05
CA ARG A 182 9.41 -24.38 11.74
C ARG A 182 9.34 -23.17 12.65
N GLN A 183 10.44 -22.85 13.33
CA GLN A 183 10.58 -21.67 14.16
C GLN A 183 11.18 -20.56 13.31
N LEU A 184 10.47 -19.44 13.24
CA LEU A 184 10.90 -18.27 12.49
C LEU A 184 11.25 -17.14 13.46
N PRO A 185 12.21 -16.26 13.11
CA PRO A 185 12.45 -15.05 13.87
C PRO A 185 11.27 -14.08 13.73
N SER A 186 10.88 -13.40 14.81
CA SER A 186 9.78 -12.42 14.76
C SER A 186 10.07 -11.29 13.76
N ILE A 187 11.33 -10.85 13.68
CA ILE A 187 11.77 -9.79 12.78
C ILE A 187 11.51 -10.06 11.29
N LEU A 188 11.42 -11.34 10.89
CA LEU A 188 11.05 -11.74 9.53
C LEU A 188 9.68 -11.19 9.13
N PHE A 189 8.72 -11.17 10.07
CA PHE A 189 7.37 -10.69 9.79
C PHE A 189 7.33 -9.17 9.60
N ARG A 190 8.28 -8.42 10.18
CA ARG A 190 8.49 -7.01 9.87
C ARG A 190 8.93 -6.83 8.42
N ARG A 191 9.90 -7.62 7.95
CA ARG A 191 10.35 -7.61 6.55
C ARG A 191 9.17 -7.88 5.61
N LEU A 192 8.46 -8.98 5.83
CA LEU A 192 7.29 -9.34 5.02
C LEU A 192 6.21 -8.26 5.04
N LEU A 193 5.99 -7.60 6.17
CA LEU A 193 5.04 -6.48 6.26
C LEU A 193 5.48 -5.32 5.38
N LEU A 194 6.73 -4.88 5.49
CA LEU A 194 7.25 -3.74 4.72
C LEU A 194 7.30 -4.02 3.21
N GLU A 195 7.56 -5.26 2.81
CA GLU A 195 7.58 -5.68 1.41
C GLU A 195 6.18 -5.88 0.82
N GLU A 196 5.30 -6.61 1.52
CA GLU A 196 3.98 -6.96 0.99
C GLU A 196 2.93 -5.88 1.22
N MET A 197 3.11 -5.01 2.23
CA MET A 197 2.17 -3.96 2.63
C MET A 197 2.84 -2.59 2.78
N PRO A 198 3.57 -2.09 1.76
CA PRO A 198 4.31 -0.83 1.84
C PRO A 198 3.42 0.41 2.03
N TRP A 199 2.12 0.28 1.76
CA TRP A 199 1.10 1.29 2.05
C TRP A 199 0.82 1.48 3.55
N MET A 200 1.34 0.64 4.43
CA MET A 200 1.36 0.90 5.88
C MET A 200 2.71 1.50 6.28
N TRP A 201 2.97 2.72 5.82
CA TRP A 201 4.27 3.37 6.02
C TRP A 201 4.57 3.68 7.50
N GLU A 202 3.56 3.79 8.35
CA GLU A 202 3.71 4.05 9.79
C GLU A 202 4.53 2.97 10.51
N VAL A 203 4.59 1.76 9.94
CA VAL A 203 5.34 0.64 10.50
C VAL A 203 6.86 0.88 10.51
N LYS A 204 7.36 1.77 9.64
CA LYS A 204 8.77 2.13 9.62
C LYS A 204 9.21 2.87 10.89
N ASP A 205 8.27 3.58 11.51
CA ASP A 205 8.51 4.45 12.67
C ASP A 205 8.28 3.73 14.01
N MET A 206 7.82 2.47 13.98
CA MET A 206 7.58 1.66 15.19
C MET A 206 8.89 1.15 15.81
N ASP A 207 8.91 1.02 17.13
CA ASP A 207 10.04 0.47 17.87
C ASP A 207 10.17 -1.05 17.62
N VAL A 208 11.24 -1.44 16.94
CA VAL A 208 11.51 -2.83 16.54
C VAL A 208 11.53 -3.80 17.73
N ALA A 209 11.99 -3.34 18.90
CA ALA A 209 12.15 -4.20 20.07
C ALA A 209 10.85 -4.42 20.85
N LYS A 210 9.85 -3.57 20.68
CA LYS A 210 8.60 -3.60 21.46
C LYS A 210 7.45 -4.31 20.77
N VAL A 211 7.59 -4.60 19.47
CA VAL A 211 6.48 -5.07 18.65
C VAL A 211 6.53 -6.57 18.47
N ASP A 212 5.41 -7.25 18.73
CA ASP A 212 5.21 -8.61 18.26
C ASP A 212 4.86 -8.61 16.76
N TRP A 213 5.91 -8.62 15.94
CA TRP A 213 5.82 -8.53 14.48
C TRP A 213 5.02 -9.67 13.86
N HIS A 214 5.07 -10.87 14.44
CA HIS A 214 4.30 -12.00 13.95
C HIS A 214 2.80 -11.75 14.14
N SER A 215 2.38 -11.53 15.39
CA SER A 215 0.96 -11.32 15.69
C SER A 215 0.42 -10.10 14.95
N PHE A 216 1.21 -9.04 14.85
CA PHE A 216 0.85 -7.84 14.10
C PHE A 216 0.68 -8.10 12.60
N TYR A 217 1.63 -8.80 11.95
CA TYR A 217 1.53 -9.16 10.54
C TYR A 217 0.27 -9.97 10.24
N PHE A 218 -0.02 -11.02 11.03
CA PHE A 218 -1.22 -11.83 10.84
C PHE A 218 -2.51 -11.06 11.13
N THR A 219 -2.51 -10.21 12.16
CA THR A 219 -3.67 -9.37 12.51
C THR A 219 -4.05 -8.45 11.36
N VAL A 220 -3.07 -7.76 10.79
CA VAL A 220 -3.31 -6.85 9.67
C VAL A 220 -3.68 -7.62 8.40
N LYS A 221 -2.94 -8.70 8.09
CA LYS A 221 -3.10 -9.42 6.82
C LYS A 221 -4.41 -10.22 6.74
N PHE A 222 -4.86 -10.80 7.85
CA PHE A 222 -5.99 -11.74 7.86
C PHE A 222 -7.15 -11.33 8.76
N CYS A 223 -6.89 -10.68 9.90
CA CYS A 223 -7.93 -10.44 10.91
C CYS A 223 -8.59 -9.06 10.82
N ARG A 224 -8.01 -8.10 10.09
CA ARG A 224 -8.54 -6.74 9.93
C ARG A 224 -8.91 -6.36 8.49
N PRO A 225 -9.70 -7.17 7.77
CA PRO A 225 -10.22 -6.78 6.45
C PRO A 225 -11.25 -5.63 6.54
N ASP A 226 -11.77 -5.34 7.74
CA ASP A 226 -12.77 -4.31 8.05
C ASP A 226 -12.22 -2.87 7.97
N LEU A 227 -10.90 -2.70 7.93
CA LEU A 227 -10.28 -1.39 7.75
C LEU A 227 -10.44 -0.93 6.28
N LYS A 228 -11.67 -0.58 5.91
CA LYS A 228 -12.07 -0.04 4.61
C LYS A 228 -11.08 1.04 4.14
N VAL A 229 -10.63 1.88 5.06
CA VAL A 229 -9.66 2.93 4.78
C VAL A 229 -8.31 2.39 4.29
N LEU A 230 -7.77 1.33 4.91
CA LEU A 230 -6.53 0.69 4.46
C LEU A 230 -6.71 0.02 3.10
N ARG A 231 -7.91 -0.50 2.79
CA ARG A 231 -8.22 -1.02 1.46
C ARG A 231 -8.13 0.07 0.40
N ASN A 232 -8.72 1.25 0.65
CA ASN A 232 -8.59 2.36 -0.29
C ASN A 232 -7.14 2.85 -0.41
N ARG A 233 -6.44 2.95 0.72
CA ARG A 233 -5.01 3.32 0.73
C ARG A 233 -4.17 2.35 -0.10
N LYS A 234 -4.38 1.03 0.04
CA LYS A 234 -3.73 0.00 -0.78
C LYS A 234 -4.02 0.17 -2.27
N ARG A 235 -5.27 0.46 -2.62
CA ARG A 235 -5.67 0.71 -4.02
C ARG A 235 -4.93 1.93 -4.59
N VAL A 236 -5.05 3.09 -3.94
CA VAL A 236 -4.39 4.33 -4.37
C VAL A 236 -2.86 4.16 -4.42
N TRP A 237 -2.28 3.41 -3.47
CA TRP A 237 -0.86 3.08 -3.50
C TRP A 237 -0.46 2.36 -4.79
N LYS A 238 -1.23 1.38 -5.25
CA LYS A 238 -0.94 0.67 -6.52
C LYS A 238 -0.99 1.59 -7.72
N ASP A 239 -2.01 2.45 -7.79
CA ASP A 239 -2.17 3.41 -8.89
C ASP A 239 -0.97 4.37 -8.94
N VAL A 240 -0.57 4.88 -7.78
CA VAL A 240 0.55 5.81 -7.62
C VAL A 240 1.90 5.13 -7.87
N ASP A 241 2.11 3.89 -7.39
CA ASP A 241 3.33 3.11 -7.64
C ASP A 241 3.54 2.86 -9.13
N GLU A 242 2.46 2.56 -9.87
CA GLU A 242 2.50 2.42 -11.32
C GLU A 242 2.85 3.74 -12.02
N ILE A 243 2.30 4.87 -11.58
CA ILE A 243 2.67 6.20 -12.09
C ILE A 243 4.18 6.45 -11.88
N VAL A 244 4.69 6.23 -10.68
CA VAL A 244 6.11 6.46 -10.39
C VAL A 244 7.00 5.52 -11.20
N ARG A 245 6.59 4.26 -11.39
CA ARG A 245 7.27 3.32 -12.29
C ARG A 245 7.33 3.82 -13.74
N ARG A 246 6.25 4.44 -14.24
CA ARG A 246 6.24 5.05 -15.58
C ARG A 246 7.14 6.27 -15.67
N ILE A 247 7.22 7.10 -14.63
CA ILE A 247 8.18 8.20 -14.54
C ILE A 247 9.61 7.67 -14.66
N GLU A 248 9.96 6.61 -13.90
CA GLU A 248 11.26 5.94 -14.00
C GLU A 248 11.57 5.48 -15.43
N GLN A 249 10.58 4.95 -16.14
CA GLN A 249 10.72 4.50 -17.52
C GLN A 249 10.88 5.64 -18.53
N LEU A 250 10.16 6.75 -18.34
CA LEU A 250 10.35 7.92 -19.18
C LEU A 250 11.76 8.51 -18.99
N ARG A 251 12.24 8.53 -17.74
CA ARG A 251 13.59 9.00 -17.41
C ARG A 251 14.67 8.08 -18.00
N SER A 252 14.52 6.76 -17.85
CA SER A 252 15.48 5.80 -18.43
C SER A 252 15.53 5.83 -19.96
N ARG A 253 14.46 6.30 -20.61
CA ARG A 253 14.38 6.53 -22.06
C ARG A 253 14.82 7.94 -22.49
N GLY A 254 15.26 8.79 -21.56
CA GLY A 254 15.69 10.17 -21.84
C GLY A 254 14.55 11.11 -22.27
N LYS A 255 13.28 10.75 -22.01
CA LYS A 255 12.11 11.56 -22.38
C LYS A 255 11.83 12.70 -21.39
N ILE A 256 12.32 12.57 -20.17
CA ILE A 256 12.22 13.58 -19.10
C ILE A 256 13.60 13.76 -18.46
N GLY A 257 13.88 14.98 -18.00
CA GLY A 257 15.16 15.31 -17.35
C GLY A 257 15.38 14.54 -16.04
N SER A 258 16.64 14.50 -15.60
CA SER A 258 17.03 13.96 -14.29
C SER A 258 16.40 14.77 -13.17
#